data_AF-A0A4Y2UAC7-F1
#
_entry.id   AF-A0A4Y2UAC7-F1
#
_cell.length_a   1.000
_cell.length_b   1.000
_cell.length_c   1.000
_cell.angle_alpha   90.00
_cell.angle_beta   90.00
_cell.angle_gamma   90.00
#
_symmetry.space_group_name_H-M   'P 1'
#
loop_
_entity.id
_entity.type
_entity.pdbx_description
1 polymer ?
#
loop_
_entity_poly.entity_id
_entity_poly.type
_entity_poly.pdbx_seq_one_letter_code
_entity_poly.pdbx_strand_id
1 'polypeptide(L)'
;MYSVFTHRNSYKYLDFLKPISYSYNHSVHRSHGFAPANVTEADEPLLYKSLYNINVPIIFRFAVNDVMRISKARKVFRKGYLPSWTEETFVVYKRYPTNPLTYALQDLSGKEIAGRIYAEELQKIYKSDNNLWAIQKIIRSKGRGTSRQLLVKWVGFDDSFNSWIKAEWLKT
;
A
#
# COMPACT_ATOMS: atom_id res chain seq x y z
N MET A 1 -4.65 -27.40 -10.59
CA MET A 1 -5.61 -26.90 -11.62
C MET A 1 -4.93 -26.70 -12.97
N TYR A 2 -3.86 -25.89 -13.08
CA TYR A 2 -3.16 -25.67 -14.36
C TYR A 2 -2.64 -26.96 -15.01
N SER A 3 -2.10 -27.89 -14.22
CA SER A 3 -1.69 -29.23 -14.68
C SER A 3 -2.81 -30.00 -15.38
N VAL A 4 -4.05 -29.90 -14.89
CA VAL A 4 -5.24 -30.56 -15.47
C VAL A 4 -5.64 -29.90 -16.79
N PHE A 5 -5.54 -28.56 -16.88
CA PHE A 5 -5.78 -27.84 -18.13
C PHE A 5 -4.80 -28.29 -19.23
N THR A 6 -3.51 -28.38 -18.91
CA THR A 6 -2.48 -28.83 -19.86
C THR A 6 -2.72 -30.27 -20.30
N HIS A 7 -3.03 -31.17 -19.36
CA HIS A 7 -3.27 -32.59 -19.67
C HIS A 7 -4.50 -32.81 -20.55
N ARG A 8 -5.58 -32.04 -20.31
CA ARG A 8 -6.84 -32.15 -21.07
C ARG A 8 -6.86 -31.28 -22.33
N ASN A 9 -5.84 -30.44 -22.55
CA ASN A 9 -5.79 -29.41 -23.59
C ASN A 9 -7.09 -28.58 -23.68
N SER A 10 -7.66 -28.21 -22.53
CA SER A 10 -8.95 -27.51 -22.45
C SER A 10 -9.04 -26.70 -21.16
N TYR A 11 -9.57 -25.48 -21.25
CA TYR A 11 -9.82 -24.59 -20.10
C TYR A 11 -11.23 -24.76 -19.49
N LYS A 12 -12.02 -25.75 -19.93
CA LYS A 12 -13.35 -26.05 -19.38
C LYS A 12 -13.25 -26.65 -17.99
N TYR A 13 -13.16 -25.79 -16.97
CA TYR A 13 -12.94 -26.22 -15.59
C TYR A 13 -14.16 -26.84 -14.90
N LEU A 14 -15.37 -26.53 -15.35
CA LEU A 14 -16.61 -27.03 -14.74
C LEU A 14 -16.67 -28.56 -14.71
N ASP A 15 -16.15 -29.21 -15.75
CA ASP A 15 -16.19 -30.67 -15.94
C ASP A 15 -15.35 -31.43 -14.89
N PHE A 16 -14.44 -30.75 -14.19
CA PHE A 16 -13.55 -31.37 -13.21
C PHE A 16 -13.33 -30.59 -11.93
N LEU A 17 -14.05 -29.48 -11.76
CA LEU A 17 -14.01 -28.68 -10.53
C LEU A 17 -14.39 -29.52 -9.31
N LYS A 18 -15.45 -30.34 -9.44
CA LYS A 18 -15.92 -31.24 -8.37
C LYS A 18 -14.82 -32.26 -7.95
N PRO A 19 -14.23 -33.05 -8.88
CA PRO A 19 -13.08 -33.90 -8.57
C PRO A 19 -11.91 -33.17 -7.89
N ILE A 20 -11.55 -31.96 -8.35
CA ILE A 20 -10.44 -31.19 -7.75
C ILE A 20 -10.77 -30.79 -6.31
N SER A 21 -11.97 -30.26 -6.07
CA SER A 21 -12.40 -29.86 -4.73
C SER A 21 -12.44 -31.06 -3.78
N TYR A 22 -12.96 -32.20 -4.24
CA TYR A 22 -12.97 -33.43 -3.46
C TYR A 22 -11.54 -33.88 -3.12
N SER A 23 -10.65 -33.92 -4.10
CA SER A 23 -9.25 -34.30 -3.89
C SER A 23 -8.55 -33.36 -2.91
N TYR A 24 -8.75 -32.05 -3.01
CA TYR A 24 -8.15 -31.08 -2.09
C TYR A 24 -8.64 -31.29 -0.65
N ASN A 25 -9.96 -31.41 -0.46
CA ASN A 25 -10.54 -31.56 0.88
C ASN A 25 -10.15 -32.86 1.58
N HIS A 26 -9.81 -33.92 0.84
CA HIS A 26 -9.41 -35.22 1.40
C HIS A 26 -7.89 -35.45 1.38
N SER A 27 -7.10 -34.52 0.83
CA SER A 27 -5.65 -34.62 0.83
C SER A 27 -5.09 -34.06 2.14
N VAL A 28 -4.17 -34.80 2.75
CA VAL A 28 -3.47 -34.32 3.95
C VAL A 28 -2.52 -33.18 3.57
N HIS A 29 -2.69 -32.02 4.19
CA HIS A 29 -1.82 -30.88 4.00
C HIS A 29 -0.55 -30.99 4.84
N ARG A 30 0.62 -30.80 4.22
CA ARG A 30 1.93 -30.94 4.88
C ARG A 30 2.15 -29.96 6.04
N SER A 31 1.57 -28.77 5.98
CA SER A 31 1.82 -27.69 6.95
C SER A 31 1.29 -27.99 8.36
N HIS A 32 0.21 -28.75 8.46
CA HIS A 32 -0.44 -29.07 9.74
C HIS A 32 -0.81 -30.55 9.90
N GLY A 33 -0.72 -31.36 8.84
CA GLY A 33 -0.92 -32.81 8.90
C GLY A 33 -2.37 -33.27 8.86
N PHE A 34 -3.34 -32.39 8.55
CA PHE A 34 -4.76 -32.75 8.45
C PHE A 34 -5.26 -32.63 7.02
N ALA A 35 -6.25 -33.47 6.67
CA ALA A 35 -7.10 -33.24 5.51
C ALA A 35 -8.24 -32.27 5.91
N PRO A 36 -8.55 -31.25 5.11
CA PRO A 36 -9.59 -30.26 5.45
C PRO A 36 -10.95 -30.88 5.83
N ALA A 37 -11.35 -31.98 5.20
CA ALA A 37 -12.60 -32.68 5.48
C ALA A 37 -12.67 -33.30 6.89
N ASN A 38 -11.52 -33.52 7.54
CA ASN A 38 -11.44 -34.16 8.86
C ASN A 38 -11.24 -33.15 10.01
N VAL A 39 -11.19 -31.84 9.72
CA VAL A 39 -10.96 -30.81 10.73
C VAL A 39 -12.25 -30.53 11.50
N THR A 40 -12.16 -30.56 12.83
CA THR A 40 -13.23 -30.19 13.75
C THR A 40 -12.88 -28.94 14.54
N GLU A 41 -13.87 -28.32 15.21
CA GLU A 41 -13.63 -27.14 16.06
C GLU A 41 -12.63 -27.43 17.21
N ALA A 42 -12.61 -28.67 17.71
CA ALA A 42 -11.68 -29.08 18.76
C ALA A 42 -10.21 -29.05 18.31
N ASP A 43 -9.95 -29.16 16.99
CA ASP A 43 -8.62 -29.15 16.41
C ASP A 43 -8.08 -27.73 16.17
N GLU A 44 -8.93 -26.70 16.25
CA GLU A 44 -8.58 -25.31 15.94
C GLU A 44 -7.33 -24.82 16.70
N PRO A 45 -7.18 -25.03 18.02
CA PRO A 45 -6.02 -24.54 18.74
C PRO A 45 -4.71 -25.18 18.27
N LEU A 46 -4.77 -26.47 17.90
CA LEU A 46 -3.62 -27.22 17.40
C LEU A 46 -3.22 -26.76 15.99
N LEU A 47 -4.20 -26.61 15.10
CA LEU A 47 -4.00 -26.09 13.75
C LEU A 47 -3.45 -24.66 13.77
N TYR A 48 -4.03 -23.81 14.61
CA TYR A 48 -3.59 -22.42 14.75
C TYR A 48 -2.14 -22.36 15.23
N LYS A 49 -1.78 -23.17 16.23
CA LYS A 49 -0.40 -23.25 16.72
C LYS A 49 0.55 -23.79 15.65
N SER A 50 0.15 -24.78 14.86
CA SER A 50 1.00 -25.31 13.79
C SER A 50 1.24 -24.29 12.67
N LEU A 51 0.22 -23.52 12.32
CA LEU A 51 0.26 -22.60 11.17
C LEU A 51 0.83 -21.22 11.52
N TYR A 52 0.51 -20.70 12.71
CA TYR A 52 0.71 -19.30 13.05
C TYR A 52 1.59 -19.06 14.28
N ASN A 53 2.17 -20.10 14.89
CA ASN A 53 3.17 -19.94 15.95
C ASN A 53 4.52 -19.48 15.38
N ILE A 54 4.53 -18.23 14.91
CA ILE A 54 5.65 -17.58 14.26
C ILE A 54 6.49 -16.88 15.34
N ASN A 55 7.52 -17.57 15.82
CA ASN A 55 8.52 -17.00 16.75
C ASN A 55 9.60 -16.23 15.98
N VAL A 56 9.19 -15.23 15.20
CA VAL A 56 10.13 -14.38 14.45
C VAL A 56 10.28 -13.06 15.20
N PRO A 57 11.51 -12.56 15.42
CA PRO A 57 11.71 -11.26 16.03
C PRO A 57 11.05 -10.17 15.17
N ILE A 58 10.32 -9.28 15.83
CA ILE A 58 9.67 -8.15 15.18
C ILE A 58 10.72 -7.12 14.79
N ILE A 59 10.98 -6.99 13.49
CA ILE A 59 11.93 -6.02 12.94
C ILE A 59 11.19 -5.04 12.04
N PHE A 60 11.01 -3.81 12.51
CA PHE A 60 10.41 -2.75 11.70
C PHE A 60 11.39 -2.24 10.64
N ARG A 61 10.92 -2.16 9.39
CA ARG A 61 11.69 -1.59 8.27
C ARG A 61 11.82 -0.07 8.38
N PHE A 62 10.84 0.59 8.98
CA PHE A 62 10.77 2.05 9.08
C PHE A 62 10.64 2.53 10.51
N ALA A 63 11.17 3.74 10.77
CA ALA A 63 11.10 4.39 12.07
C ALA A 63 9.90 5.36 12.15
N VAL A 64 9.51 5.70 13.38
CA VAL A 64 8.59 6.82 13.61
C VAL A 64 9.28 8.10 13.14
N ASN A 65 8.50 9.02 12.56
CA ASN A 65 8.95 10.26 11.91
C ASN A 65 9.67 10.10 10.56
N ASP A 66 9.78 8.89 10.02
CA ASP A 66 10.24 8.73 8.64
C ASP A 66 9.22 9.32 7.67
N VAL A 67 9.70 10.07 6.68
CA VAL A 67 8.87 10.65 5.62
C VAL A 67 8.71 9.65 4.48
N MET A 68 7.47 9.41 4.07
CA MET A 68 7.08 8.37 3.13
C MET A 68 6.21 8.91 2.00
N ARG A 69 6.19 8.16 0.89
CA ARG A 69 5.13 8.19 -0.12
C ARG A 69 4.37 6.86 -0.09
N ILE A 70 3.10 6.90 -0.47
CA ILE A 70 2.24 5.71 -0.54
C ILE A 70 2.16 5.23 -2.00
N SER A 71 2.06 3.93 -2.20
CA SER A 71 1.83 3.37 -3.54
C SER A 71 0.45 3.75 -4.07
N LYS A 72 0.33 4.08 -5.36
CA LYS A 72 -0.94 4.36 -6.01
C LYS A 72 -1.70 3.07 -6.25
N ALA A 73 -3.01 3.10 -6.01
CA ALA A 73 -3.91 2.01 -6.37
C ALA A 73 -3.78 1.66 -7.87
N ARG A 74 -3.64 0.36 -8.16
CA ARG A 74 -3.51 -0.13 -9.54
C ARG A 74 -4.86 0.03 -10.25
N LYS A 75 -4.83 0.67 -11.43
CA LYS A 75 -5.96 0.71 -12.38
C LYS A 75 -5.83 -0.43 -13.38
N VAL A 76 -6.97 -0.89 -13.94
CA VAL A 76 -7.02 -1.97 -14.97
C VAL A 76 -6.06 -1.68 -16.13
N PHE A 77 -6.04 -0.44 -16.60
CA PHE A 77 -5.08 0.04 -17.59
C PHE A 77 -4.20 1.10 -16.95
N ARG A 78 -2.89 0.85 -16.95
CA ARG A 78 -1.90 1.80 -16.47
C ARG A 78 -0.86 2.04 -17.56
N LYS A 79 -0.55 3.32 -17.77
CA LYS A 79 0.58 3.75 -18.57
C LYS A 79 1.87 3.48 -17.80
N GLY A 80 2.74 2.63 -18.33
CA GLY A 80 3.97 2.20 -17.65
C GLY A 80 4.93 3.34 -17.32
N TYR A 81 4.90 4.42 -18.11
CA TYR A 81 5.72 5.62 -17.89
C TYR A 81 5.23 6.55 -16.76
N LEU A 82 4.02 6.33 -16.21
CA LEU A 82 3.52 7.12 -15.09
C LEU A 82 4.07 6.61 -13.76
N PRO A 83 4.36 7.48 -12.78
CA PRO A 83 4.91 7.08 -11.49
C PRO A 83 3.93 6.24 -10.65
N SER A 84 4.46 5.23 -9.95
CA SER A 84 3.70 4.30 -9.08
C SER A 84 3.34 4.90 -7.72
N TRP A 85 3.96 6.00 -7.32
CA TRP A 85 3.87 6.55 -5.96
C TRP A 85 3.07 7.85 -5.95
N THR A 86 2.44 8.17 -4.82
CA THR A 86 1.76 9.46 -4.60
C THR A 86 2.75 10.62 -4.62
N GLU A 87 2.30 11.79 -5.03
CA GLU A 87 3.11 13.02 -4.88
C GLU A 87 3.01 13.58 -3.46
N GLU A 88 1.86 13.38 -2.82
CA GLU A 88 1.67 13.68 -1.40
C GLU A 88 2.63 12.87 -0.54
N THR A 89 3.12 13.51 0.51
CA THR A 89 4.11 12.97 1.43
C THR A 89 3.52 12.88 2.82
N PHE A 90 3.82 11.78 3.49
CA PHE A 90 3.26 11.42 4.78
C PHE A 90 4.37 11.13 5.77
N VAL A 91 4.05 11.11 7.05
CA VAL A 91 4.99 10.81 8.12
C VAL A 91 4.51 9.57 8.86
N VAL A 92 5.42 8.65 9.17
CA VAL A 92 5.11 7.49 10.01
C VAL A 92 4.83 8.00 11.43
N TYR A 93 3.57 7.91 11.84
CA TYR A 93 3.13 8.33 13.17
C TYR A 93 3.24 7.19 14.20
N LYS A 94 2.81 5.98 13.83
CA LYS A 94 2.82 4.80 14.70
C LYS A 94 3.19 3.53 13.93
N ARG A 95 3.71 2.55 14.66
CA ARG A 95 4.10 1.23 14.15
C ARG A 95 3.39 0.15 14.95
N TYR A 96 2.87 -0.87 14.27
CA TYR A 96 2.13 -1.96 14.88
C TYR A 96 2.84 -3.29 14.66
N PRO A 97 3.11 -4.06 15.73
CA PRO A 97 3.72 -5.38 15.65
C PRO A 97 2.71 -6.45 15.20
N THR A 98 2.02 -6.21 14.09
CA THR A 98 1.14 -7.19 13.44
C THR A 98 1.95 -8.15 12.58
N ASN A 99 1.35 -9.25 12.14
CA ASN A 99 1.96 -10.14 11.16
C ASN A 99 1.07 -10.18 9.89
N PRO A 100 1.45 -9.49 8.79
CA PRO A 100 2.68 -8.72 8.59
C PRO A 100 2.68 -7.37 9.35
N LEU A 101 3.85 -6.75 9.50
CA LEU A 101 4.00 -5.47 10.19
C LEU A 101 3.28 -4.35 9.45
N THR A 102 2.60 -3.49 10.21
CA THR A 102 1.81 -2.39 9.64
C THR A 102 2.15 -1.05 10.30
N TYR A 103 1.88 0.04 9.57
CA TYR A 103 2.21 1.41 9.93
C TYR A 103 0.95 2.29 9.85
N ALA A 104 0.82 3.23 10.77
CA ALA A 104 -0.12 4.34 10.65
C ALA A 104 0.63 5.61 10.27
N LEU A 105 0.03 6.37 9.36
CA LEU A 105 0.61 7.56 8.79
C LEU A 105 -0.22 8.80 9.15
N GLN A 106 0.45 9.94 9.17
CA GLN A 106 -0.17 11.26 9.22
C GLN A 106 0.23 12.09 8.01
N ASP A 107 -0.63 13.00 7.59
CA ASP A 107 -0.30 14.02 6.60
C ASP A 107 0.63 15.10 7.18
N LEU A 108 1.02 16.07 6.37
CA LEU A 108 1.86 17.19 6.81
C LEU A 108 1.14 18.16 7.75
N SER A 109 -0.20 18.10 7.82
CA SER A 109 -1.02 18.88 8.75
C SER A 109 -1.20 18.18 10.09
N GLY A 110 -0.67 16.96 10.26
CA GLY A 110 -0.80 16.14 11.47
C GLY A 110 -2.10 15.36 11.56
N LYS A 111 -2.90 15.29 10.49
CA LYS A 111 -4.11 14.48 10.44
C LYS A 111 -3.76 13.03 10.13
N GLU A 112 -4.26 12.11 10.95
CA GLU A 112 -4.09 10.69 10.75
C GLU A 112 -4.85 10.20 9.50
N ILE A 113 -4.17 9.38 8.70
CA ILE A 113 -4.79 8.70 7.57
C ILE A 113 -5.52 7.47 8.10
N ALA A 114 -6.77 7.30 7.69
CA ALA A 114 -7.56 6.14 8.08
C ALA A 114 -6.94 4.83 7.53
N GLY A 115 -6.77 3.86 8.42
CA GLY A 115 -6.28 2.52 8.09
C GLY A 115 -4.83 2.26 8.50
N ARG A 116 -4.35 1.07 8.14
CA ARG A 116 -2.98 0.61 8.40
C ARG A 116 -2.37 0.17 7.08
N ILE A 117 -1.11 0.55 6.87
CA ILE A 117 -0.42 0.37 5.60
C ILE A 117 0.75 -0.59 5.77
N TYR A 118 0.97 -1.46 4.80
CA TYR A 118 2.08 -2.41 4.80
C TYR A 118 3.40 -1.75 4.43
N ALA A 119 4.52 -2.36 4.82
CA ALA A 119 5.84 -1.86 4.47
C ALA A 119 6.07 -1.78 2.95
N GLU A 120 5.45 -2.68 2.20
CA GLU A 120 5.53 -2.81 0.74
C GLU A 120 4.83 -1.67 0.00
N GLU A 121 3.86 -1.03 0.67
CA GLU A 121 3.07 0.07 0.13
C GLU A 121 3.68 1.43 0.47
N LEU A 122 4.84 1.46 1.14
CA LEU A 122 5.55 2.66 1.58
C LEU A 122 6.90 2.79 0.89
N GLN A 123 7.23 4.01 0.48
CA GLN A 123 8.56 4.38 0.00
C GLN A 123 9.12 5.52 0.84
N LYS A 124 10.24 5.26 1.52
CA LYS A 124 10.98 6.29 2.26
C LYS A 124 11.57 7.31 1.30
N ILE A 125 11.38 8.58 1.63
CA ILE A 125 11.96 9.70 0.90
C ILE A 125 12.90 10.49 1.80
N TYR A 126 14.02 10.93 1.22
CA TYR A 126 14.93 11.86 1.87
C TYR A 126 14.64 13.24 1.29
N LYS A 127 14.05 14.13 2.09
CA LYS A 127 13.87 15.52 1.67
C LYS A 127 15.09 16.34 2.09
N SER A 128 15.73 17.00 1.13
CA SER A 128 16.61 18.12 1.40
C SER A 128 15.79 19.42 1.38
N ASP A 129 16.30 20.47 2.02
CA ASP A 129 15.64 21.79 2.07
C ASP A 129 15.41 22.40 0.68
N ASN A 130 16.08 21.87 -0.36
CA ASN A 130 16.00 22.36 -1.73
C ASN A 130 15.01 21.57 -2.60
N ASN A 131 14.16 20.73 -2.00
CA ASN A 131 13.20 19.93 -2.75
C ASN A 131 12.10 20.79 -3.39
N LEU A 132 12.00 20.70 -4.72
CA LEU A 132 10.97 21.35 -5.51
C LEU A 132 9.64 20.62 -5.37
N TRP A 133 8.57 21.40 -5.22
CA TRP A 133 7.20 20.91 -5.16
C TRP A 133 6.49 21.15 -6.48
N ALA A 134 5.87 20.10 -7.03
CA ALA A 134 5.16 20.21 -8.29
C ALA A 134 3.85 20.99 -8.12
N ILE A 135 3.64 21.97 -9.00
CA ILE A 135 2.43 22.79 -9.06
C ILE A 135 1.43 22.15 -10.02
N GLN A 136 0.21 21.89 -9.56
CA GLN A 136 -0.86 21.38 -10.39
C GLN A 136 -1.50 22.49 -11.21
N LYS A 137 -1.87 23.59 -10.54
CA LYS A 137 -2.48 24.76 -11.15
C LYS A 137 -2.27 26.00 -10.29
N ILE A 138 -2.16 27.16 -10.95
CA ILE A 138 -2.27 28.47 -10.30
C ILE A 138 -3.75 28.83 -10.28
N ILE A 139 -4.30 29.04 -9.08
CA ILE A 139 -5.74 29.31 -8.88
C ILE A 139 -6.02 30.81 -8.99
N ARG A 140 -5.18 31.62 -8.33
CA ARG A 140 -5.33 33.09 -8.28
C ARG A 140 -3.97 33.77 -8.29
N SER A 141 -3.96 35.04 -8.66
CA SER A 141 -2.80 35.91 -8.50
C SER A 141 -3.24 37.23 -7.86
N LYS A 142 -2.36 37.83 -7.05
CA LYS A 142 -2.58 39.15 -6.45
C LYS A 142 -1.28 39.95 -6.39
N GLY A 143 -1.41 41.27 -6.33
CA GLY A 143 -0.27 42.21 -6.34
C GLY A 143 0.29 42.48 -7.74
N ARG A 144 1.29 43.36 -7.81
CA ARG A 144 2.02 43.74 -9.03
C ARG A 144 3.52 43.83 -8.74
N GLY A 145 4.35 43.63 -9.75
CA GLY A 145 5.82 43.67 -9.64
C GLY A 145 6.38 42.57 -8.73
N THR A 146 7.41 42.90 -7.95
CA THR A 146 8.11 42.01 -7.00
C THR A 146 7.21 41.49 -5.87
N SER A 147 6.15 42.23 -5.52
CA SER A 147 5.18 41.80 -4.49
C SER A 147 4.16 40.77 -5.00
N ARG A 148 4.25 40.34 -6.26
CA ARG A 148 3.27 39.43 -6.88
C ARG A 148 3.28 38.07 -6.18
N GLN A 149 2.11 37.67 -5.70
CA GLN A 149 1.87 36.37 -5.08
C GLN A 149 0.91 35.54 -5.93
N LEU A 150 1.10 34.22 -5.90
CA LEU A 150 0.30 33.25 -6.62
C LEU A 150 -0.28 32.24 -5.63
N LEU A 151 -1.60 32.04 -5.68
CA LEU A 151 -2.27 30.98 -4.93
C LEU A 151 -2.17 29.71 -5.75
N VAL A 152 -1.51 28.71 -5.18
CA VAL A 152 -1.11 27.50 -5.90
C VAL A 152 -1.84 26.28 -5.34
N LYS A 153 -2.30 25.43 -6.26
CA LYS A 153 -2.69 24.05 -5.99
C LYS A 153 -1.51 23.14 -6.22
N TRP A 154 -1.08 22.43 -5.17
CA TRP A 154 0.02 21.46 -5.26
C TRP A 154 -0.43 20.12 -5.83
N VAL A 155 0.42 19.46 -6.62
CA VAL A 155 0.09 18.17 -7.22
C VAL A 155 -0.07 17.11 -6.13
N GLY A 156 -1.22 16.44 -6.12
CA GLY A 156 -1.49 15.31 -5.24
C GLY A 156 -1.93 15.67 -3.83
N PHE A 157 -1.92 16.95 -3.46
CA PHE A 157 -2.39 17.43 -2.16
C PHE A 157 -3.86 17.86 -2.22
N ASP A 158 -4.52 17.86 -1.06
CA ASP A 158 -5.88 18.40 -0.89
C ASP A 158 -5.92 19.95 -0.98
N ASP A 159 -7.10 20.54 -1.16
CA ASP A 159 -7.27 22.01 -1.27
C ASP A 159 -6.91 22.75 0.02
N SER A 160 -6.94 22.06 1.16
CA SER A 160 -6.44 22.56 2.44
C SER A 160 -4.96 22.97 2.42
N PHE A 161 -4.15 22.41 1.52
CA PHE A 161 -2.73 22.75 1.35
C PHE A 161 -2.48 23.91 0.37
N ASN A 162 -3.53 24.49 -0.21
CA ASN A 162 -3.37 25.61 -1.14
C ASN A 162 -2.72 26.81 -0.43
N SER A 163 -1.61 27.30 -0.97
CA SER A 163 -0.82 28.35 -0.33
C SER A 163 -0.41 29.45 -1.30
N TRP A 164 -0.21 30.65 -0.75
CA TRP A 164 0.32 31.79 -1.49
C TRP A 164 1.85 31.69 -1.53
N ILE A 165 2.41 31.64 -2.72
CA ILE A 165 3.87 31.69 -2.94
C ILE A 165 4.26 32.98 -3.66
N LYS A 166 5.52 33.39 -3.51
CA LYS A 166 6.10 34.48 -4.31
C LYS A 166 6.26 34.01 -5.75
N ALA A 167 5.92 34.87 -6.71
CA ALA A 167 6.11 34.55 -8.13
C ALA A 167 7.59 34.27 -8.46
N GLU A 168 8.52 34.88 -7.73
CA GLU A 168 9.97 34.69 -7.85
C GLU A 168 10.46 33.27 -7.53
N TRP A 169 9.67 32.48 -6.79
CA TRP A 169 10.02 31.10 -6.43
C TRP A 169 9.70 30.09 -7.53
N LEU A 170 8.97 30.51 -8.56
CA LEU A 170 8.71 29.65 -9.72
C LEU A 170 10.02 29.41 -10.47
N LYS A 171 10.49 28.16 -10.47
CA LYS A 171 11.51 27.71 -11.41
C LYS A 171 10.82 27.24 -12.68
N THR A 172 10.98 28.02 -13.75
CA THR A 172 10.63 27.64 -15.13
C THR A 172 11.70 26.78 -15.76
#